data_AF-A0AA92HFZ5-F1
#
_entry.id   AF-A0AA92HFZ5-F1
#
_cell.length_a   1.000
_cell.length_b   1.000
_cell.length_c   1.000
_cell.angle_alpha   90.00
_cell.angle_beta   90.00
_cell.angle_gamma   90.00
#
_symmetry.space_group_name_H-M   'P 1'
#
loop_
_entity.id
_entity.type
_entity.pdbx_description
1 polymer ?
#
loop_
_entity_poly.entity_id
_entity_poly.type
_entity_poly.pdbx_seq_one_letter_code
_entity_poly.pdbx_strand_id
1 'polypeptide(L)'
;MGNRLNASQLALGSIAISLIVLALKLVAWWVTGSIALFSDALESLVNVGGAFLAWLAVRYASRPADAGHPFGHHKAEYFSAVAEGIMIIIAAFLILEQSIYALMRPIAPADWGMAGLWINAVAMVANLLWARLLIGRGGALRSPALVAGGRHLMSDVWTSVGVLFGLGLALWTGWSWLDPALALIVAVNILREGYGVVASSVNGLMDSAAPPDEREEIEEIIHRSAEGALQVHGLKTRRAGTALFVEFHMVVAGMMTVRAAHDICDRVEDAIRAELPEAKVNIHVEPEHKLEKTGISPR
;
A
#
# COMPACT_ATOMS: atom_id res chain seq x y z
N MET A 1 17.94 30.89 -9.12
CA MET A 1 16.50 30.66 -8.95
C MET A 1 16.17 29.25 -9.43
N GLY A 2 16.25 28.26 -8.53
CA GLY A 2 16.04 26.85 -8.87
C GLY A 2 14.54 26.53 -8.91
N ASN A 3 14.07 26.06 -10.05
CA ASN A 3 12.68 25.66 -10.30
C ASN A 3 12.30 24.56 -9.28
N ARG A 4 11.63 24.92 -8.18
CA ARG A 4 11.20 23.95 -7.17
C ARG A 4 10.00 23.21 -7.75
N LEU A 5 10.22 21.96 -8.18
CA LEU A 5 9.13 21.10 -8.66
C LEU A 5 8.09 20.94 -7.54
N ASN A 6 6.84 21.28 -7.85
CA ASN A 6 5.71 21.11 -6.94
C ASN A 6 5.31 19.62 -6.84
N ALA A 7 4.62 19.23 -5.78
CA ALA A 7 4.23 17.83 -5.54
C ALA A 7 3.41 17.22 -6.70
N SER A 8 2.55 18.01 -7.34
CA SER A 8 1.80 17.60 -8.53
C SER A 8 2.68 17.33 -9.75
N GLN A 9 3.72 18.15 -9.97
CA GLN A 9 4.69 17.96 -11.04
C GLN A 9 5.55 16.71 -10.80
N LEU A 10 5.89 16.42 -9.54
CA LEU A 10 6.59 15.20 -9.16
C LEU A 10 5.71 13.96 -9.37
N ALA A 11 4.43 14.01 -8.99
CA ALA A 11 3.51 12.90 -9.24
C ALA A 11 3.33 12.61 -10.74
N LEU A 12 3.17 13.65 -11.57
CA LEU A 12 3.05 13.50 -13.02
C LEU A 12 4.36 13.02 -13.65
N GLY A 13 5.50 13.49 -13.13
CA GLY A 13 6.83 12.99 -13.51
C GLY A 13 7.00 11.50 -13.21
N SER A 14 6.46 11.00 -12.10
CA SER A 14 6.50 9.57 -11.76
C SER A 14 5.79 8.72 -12.79
N ILE A 15 4.60 9.11 -13.24
CA ILE A 15 3.87 8.36 -14.28
C ILE A 15 4.68 8.32 -15.57
N ALA A 16 5.23 9.47 -15.99
CA ALA A 16 6.05 9.54 -17.20
C ALA A 16 7.31 8.65 -17.10
N ILE A 17 8.01 8.66 -15.97
CA ILE A 17 9.21 7.85 -15.76
C ILE A 17 8.87 6.36 -15.67
N SER A 18 7.79 5.98 -14.99
CA SER A 18 7.35 4.58 -14.94
C SER A 18 7.00 4.05 -16.33
N LEU A 19 6.36 4.86 -17.19
CA LEU A 19 6.09 4.49 -18.59
C LEU A 19 7.38 4.36 -19.43
N ILE A 20 8.33 5.28 -19.26
CA ILE A 20 9.63 5.22 -19.95
C ILE A 20 10.40 3.97 -19.52
N VAL A 21 10.47 3.69 -18.22
CA VAL A 21 11.18 2.53 -17.66
C VAL A 21 10.52 1.24 -18.12
N LEU A 22 9.18 1.16 -18.11
CA LEU A 22 8.45 0.02 -18.66
C LEU A 22 8.82 -0.20 -20.14
N ALA A 23 8.81 0.87 -20.96
CA ALA A 23 9.18 0.76 -22.36
C ALA A 23 10.63 0.27 -22.55
N LEU A 24 11.58 0.80 -21.77
CA LEU A 24 12.97 0.35 -21.80
C LEU A 24 13.11 -1.13 -21.43
N LYS A 25 12.43 -1.59 -20.38
CA LYS A 25 12.47 -2.99 -19.95
C LYS A 25 11.83 -3.92 -20.98
N LEU A 26 10.72 -3.52 -21.61
CA LEU A 26 10.12 -4.28 -22.72
C LEU A 26 11.04 -4.39 -23.92
N VAL A 27 11.74 -3.32 -24.29
CA VAL A 27 12.76 -3.35 -25.36
C VAL A 27 13.94 -4.24 -24.97
N ALA A 28 14.44 -4.13 -23.73
CA ALA A 28 15.52 -4.97 -23.23
C ALA A 28 15.18 -6.46 -23.30
N TRP A 29 13.95 -6.82 -22.89
CA TRP A 29 13.42 -8.17 -23.04
C TRP A 29 13.33 -8.59 -24.52
N TRP A 30 12.71 -7.77 -25.37
CA TRP A 30 12.50 -8.12 -26.77
C TRP A 30 13.81 -8.35 -27.55
N VAL A 31 14.84 -7.54 -27.26
CA VAL A 31 16.15 -7.65 -27.90
C VAL A 31 16.94 -8.87 -27.42
N THR A 32 16.73 -9.33 -26.19
CA THR A 32 17.54 -10.42 -25.58
C THR A 32 16.85 -11.77 -25.54
N GLY A 33 15.52 -11.79 -25.51
CA GLY A 33 14.74 -13.00 -25.22
C GLY A 33 14.88 -13.52 -23.79
N SER A 34 15.45 -12.75 -22.85
CA SER A 34 15.68 -13.17 -21.45
C SER A 34 14.41 -13.31 -20.65
N ILE A 35 14.30 -14.43 -19.93
CA ILE A 35 13.17 -14.71 -19.06
C ILE A 35 13.31 -13.90 -17.77
N ALA A 36 14.53 -13.65 -17.28
CA ALA A 36 14.74 -12.76 -16.15
C ALA A 36 14.44 -11.29 -16.51
N LEU A 37 14.79 -10.81 -17.72
CA LEU A 37 14.39 -9.48 -18.19
C LEU A 37 12.88 -9.40 -18.49
N PHE A 38 12.27 -10.50 -18.91
CA PHE A 38 10.80 -10.60 -19.03
C PHE A 38 10.12 -10.44 -17.68
N SER A 39 10.63 -11.12 -16.64
CA SER A 39 10.15 -11.00 -15.26
C SER A 39 10.18 -9.54 -14.78
N ASP A 40 11.31 -8.87 -14.98
CA ASP A 40 11.49 -7.47 -14.58
C ASP A 40 10.58 -6.49 -15.38
N ALA A 41 10.29 -6.80 -16.64
CA ALA A 41 9.35 -6.05 -17.46
C ALA A 41 7.89 -6.26 -17.03
N LEU A 42 7.49 -7.51 -16.72
CA LEU A 42 6.16 -7.83 -16.21
C LEU A 42 5.89 -7.19 -14.84
N GLU A 43 6.87 -7.21 -13.94
CA GLU A 43 6.79 -6.51 -12.65
C GLU A 43 6.49 -5.02 -12.86
N SER A 44 7.20 -4.37 -13.78
CA SER A 44 6.99 -2.96 -14.10
C SER A 44 5.62 -2.69 -14.74
N LEU A 45 5.10 -3.64 -15.53
CA LEU A 45 3.76 -3.55 -16.11
C LEU A 45 2.69 -3.61 -15.02
N VAL A 46 2.84 -4.54 -14.07
CA VAL A 46 1.94 -4.67 -12.92
C VAL A 46 1.99 -3.41 -12.05
N ASN A 47 3.17 -2.85 -11.79
CA ASN A 47 3.31 -1.61 -11.02
C ASN A 47 2.60 -0.42 -11.70
N VAL A 48 2.74 -0.28 -13.03
CA VAL A 48 2.02 0.78 -13.78
C VAL A 48 0.51 0.55 -13.75
N GLY A 49 0.05 -0.69 -13.95
CA GLY A 49 -1.36 -1.05 -13.88
C GLY A 49 -1.97 -0.84 -12.48
N GLY A 50 -1.27 -1.29 -11.44
CA GLY A 50 -1.63 -1.11 -10.04
C GLY A 50 -1.74 0.36 -9.66
N ALA A 51 -0.75 1.18 -10.04
CA ALA A 51 -0.79 2.62 -9.82
C ALA A 51 -2.00 3.30 -10.50
N PHE A 52 -2.33 2.86 -11.72
CA PHE A 52 -3.51 3.37 -12.44
C PHE A 52 -4.83 2.98 -11.75
N LEU A 53 -4.97 1.70 -11.33
CA LEU A 53 -6.13 1.24 -10.58
C LEU A 53 -6.25 1.95 -9.23
N ALA A 54 -5.13 2.13 -8.52
CA ALA A 54 -5.10 2.83 -7.23
C ALA A 54 -5.54 4.28 -7.39
N TRP A 55 -5.08 4.97 -8.44
CA TRP A 55 -5.53 6.32 -8.76
C TRP A 55 -7.05 6.38 -9.01
N LEU A 56 -7.59 5.44 -9.78
CA LEU A 56 -9.04 5.35 -10.04
C LEU A 56 -9.82 5.07 -8.75
N ALA A 57 -9.32 4.18 -7.91
CA ALA A 57 -9.95 3.79 -6.66
C ALA A 57 -9.94 4.92 -5.63
N VAL A 58 -8.84 5.66 -5.46
CA VAL A 58 -8.79 6.86 -4.60
C VAL A 58 -9.77 7.93 -5.10
N ARG A 59 -9.85 8.14 -6.42
CA ARG A 59 -10.83 9.07 -7.01
C ARG A 59 -12.27 8.63 -6.74
N TYR A 60 -12.55 7.32 -6.72
CA TYR A 60 -13.87 6.80 -6.41
C TYR A 60 -14.17 6.81 -4.90
N ALA A 61 -13.19 6.46 -4.06
CA ALA A 61 -13.28 6.41 -2.60
C ALA A 61 -13.48 7.79 -1.97
N SER A 62 -12.97 8.85 -2.60
CA SER A 62 -13.16 10.24 -2.16
C SER A 62 -14.57 10.79 -2.40
N ARG A 63 -15.48 10.03 -3.04
CA ARG A 63 -16.88 10.42 -3.16
C ARG A 63 -17.56 10.40 -1.79
N PRO A 64 -18.37 11.43 -1.46
CA PRO A 64 -19.12 11.47 -0.21
C PRO A 64 -20.10 10.29 -0.12
N ALA A 65 -20.63 10.05 1.08
CA ALA A 65 -21.69 9.09 1.30
C ALA A 65 -22.93 9.44 0.46
N ASP A 66 -23.59 8.42 -0.07
CA ASP A 66 -24.84 8.54 -0.82
C ASP A 66 -25.86 7.50 -0.31
N ALA A 67 -27.06 7.49 -0.91
CA ALA A 67 -28.12 6.58 -0.50
C ALA A 67 -27.78 5.09 -0.68
N GLY A 68 -26.91 4.76 -1.65
CA GLY A 68 -26.43 3.39 -1.86
C GLY A 68 -25.28 3.01 -0.93
N HIS A 69 -24.49 3.98 -0.49
CA HIS A 69 -23.33 3.81 0.40
C HIS A 69 -23.35 4.84 1.54
N PRO A 70 -24.18 4.64 2.59
CA PRO A 70 -24.32 5.59 3.69
C PRO A 70 -23.03 5.83 4.50
N PHE A 71 -22.10 4.87 4.49
CA PHE A 71 -20.81 4.98 5.15
C PHE A 71 -19.70 5.56 4.24
N GLY A 72 -20.02 5.86 2.97
CA GLY A 72 -19.07 6.31 1.95
C GLY A 72 -18.47 5.18 1.12
N HIS A 73 -17.59 5.56 0.20
CA HIS A 73 -16.98 4.65 -0.79
C HIS A 73 -15.57 4.20 -0.41
N HIS A 74 -15.17 4.38 0.84
CA HIS A 74 -13.78 4.25 1.28
C HIS A 74 -13.17 2.85 1.06
N LYS A 75 -13.99 1.78 1.08
CA LYS A 75 -13.53 0.40 0.83
C LYS A 75 -13.06 0.15 -0.62
N ALA A 76 -13.33 1.06 -1.56
CA ALA A 76 -12.90 0.93 -2.96
C ALA A 76 -11.37 0.82 -3.12
N GLU A 77 -10.59 1.42 -2.21
CA GLU A 77 -9.13 1.31 -2.20
C GLU A 77 -8.67 -0.15 -2.02
N TYR A 78 -9.33 -0.93 -1.15
CA TYR A 78 -9.00 -2.34 -0.97
C TYR A 78 -9.30 -3.18 -2.20
N PHE A 79 -10.36 -2.88 -2.95
CA PHE A 79 -10.66 -3.59 -4.20
C PHE A 79 -9.57 -3.38 -5.24
N SER A 80 -9.01 -2.17 -5.33
CA SER A 80 -7.86 -1.91 -6.20
C SER A 80 -6.64 -2.70 -5.79
N ALA A 81 -6.34 -2.75 -4.49
CA ALA A 81 -5.19 -3.48 -3.98
C ALA A 81 -5.36 -5.01 -4.18
N VAL A 82 -6.59 -5.55 -4.06
CA VAL A 82 -6.87 -6.94 -4.45
C VAL A 82 -6.65 -7.17 -5.94
N ALA A 83 -7.13 -6.27 -6.81
CA ALA A 83 -6.93 -6.37 -8.25
C ALA A 83 -5.44 -6.32 -8.64
N GLU A 84 -4.67 -5.45 -7.99
CA GLU A 84 -3.21 -5.38 -8.12
C GLU A 84 -2.55 -6.69 -7.68
N GLY A 85 -2.88 -7.20 -6.49
CA GLY A 85 -2.37 -8.48 -6.00
C GLY A 85 -2.67 -9.65 -6.95
N ILE A 86 -3.85 -9.66 -7.58
CA ILE A 86 -4.20 -10.65 -8.62
C ILE A 86 -3.31 -10.49 -9.86
N MET A 87 -3.06 -9.25 -10.33
CA MET A 87 -2.14 -9.00 -11.44
C MET A 87 -0.71 -9.48 -11.13
N ILE A 88 -0.23 -9.24 -9.91
CA ILE A 88 1.08 -9.73 -9.42
C ILE A 88 1.13 -11.26 -9.51
N ILE A 89 0.10 -11.94 -9.00
CA ILE A 89 0.02 -13.40 -8.99
C ILE A 89 -0.02 -13.96 -10.42
N ILE A 90 -0.82 -13.37 -11.32
CA ILE A 90 -0.88 -13.76 -12.73
C ILE A 90 0.49 -13.60 -13.39
N ALA A 91 1.16 -12.44 -13.20
CA ALA A 91 2.49 -12.20 -13.74
C ALA A 91 3.50 -13.24 -13.25
N ALA A 92 3.48 -13.57 -11.96
CA ALA A 92 4.36 -14.58 -11.40
C ALA A 92 4.11 -15.98 -11.97
N PHE A 93 2.85 -16.37 -12.21
CA PHE A 93 2.53 -17.63 -12.89
C PHE A 93 3.03 -17.67 -14.34
N LEU A 94 2.92 -16.57 -15.09
CA LEU A 94 3.48 -16.48 -16.45
C LEU A 94 5.01 -16.64 -16.44
N ILE A 95 5.69 -16.02 -15.48
CA ILE A 95 7.15 -16.14 -15.33
C ILE A 95 7.53 -17.58 -14.94
N LEU A 96 6.79 -18.19 -14.01
CA LEU A 96 6.98 -19.58 -13.59
C LEU A 96 6.85 -20.55 -14.77
N GLU A 97 5.78 -20.43 -15.54
CA GLU A 97 5.53 -21.27 -16.71
C GLU A 97 6.69 -21.15 -17.72
N GLN A 98 7.08 -19.92 -18.07
CA GLN A 98 8.14 -19.70 -19.04
C GLN A 98 9.52 -20.18 -18.54
N SER A 99 9.81 -19.98 -17.25
CA SER A 99 11.05 -20.44 -16.62
C SER A 99 11.15 -21.96 -16.59
N ILE A 100 10.07 -22.66 -16.21
CA ILE A 100 10.01 -24.13 -16.21
C ILE A 100 10.15 -24.68 -17.63
N TYR A 101 9.43 -24.12 -18.59
CA TYR A 101 9.50 -24.54 -19.98
C TYR A 101 10.91 -24.39 -20.56
N ALA A 102 11.62 -23.31 -20.22
CA ALA A 102 12.98 -23.07 -20.65
C ALA A 102 13.99 -24.04 -20.02
N LEU A 103 13.83 -24.41 -18.75
CA LEU A 103 14.67 -25.41 -18.09
C LEU A 103 14.48 -26.82 -18.66
N MET A 104 13.29 -27.13 -19.18
CA MET A 104 12.98 -28.44 -19.76
C MET A 104 13.48 -28.62 -21.20
N ARG A 105 13.90 -27.55 -21.89
CA ARG A 105 14.38 -27.59 -23.28
C ARG A 105 15.90 -27.44 -23.35
N PRO A 106 16.54 -27.93 -24.43
CA PRO A 106 17.93 -27.61 -24.69
C PRO A 106 18.10 -26.10 -24.76
N ILE A 107 18.86 -25.55 -23.81
CA ILE A 107 19.06 -24.11 -23.70
C ILE A 107 20.08 -23.72 -24.78
N ALA A 108 19.63 -22.94 -25.76
CA ALA A 108 20.53 -22.39 -26.77
C ALA A 108 21.61 -21.55 -26.08
N PRO A 109 22.86 -21.55 -26.58
CA PRO A 109 23.90 -20.66 -26.07
C PRO A 109 23.37 -19.24 -26.14
N ALA A 110 23.30 -18.60 -24.99
CA ALA A 110 22.63 -17.34 -24.91
C ALA A 110 23.50 -16.22 -25.47
N ASP A 111 23.15 -15.74 -26.67
CA ASP A 111 23.60 -14.45 -27.17
C ASP A 111 22.69 -13.38 -26.56
N TRP A 112 22.74 -13.24 -25.23
CA TRP A 112 22.09 -12.11 -24.54
C TRP A 112 22.82 -10.87 -25.02
N GLY A 113 22.37 -10.27 -26.12
CA GLY A 113 23.02 -9.11 -26.71
C GLY A 113 23.32 -8.11 -25.60
N MET A 114 24.60 -7.78 -25.39
CA MET A 114 25.07 -6.87 -24.33
C MET A 114 24.23 -5.58 -24.27
N ALA A 115 23.67 -5.18 -25.42
CA ALA A 115 22.69 -4.11 -25.58
C ALA A 115 21.49 -4.20 -24.61
N GLY A 116 20.87 -5.37 -24.42
CA GLY A 116 19.69 -5.49 -23.55
C GLY A 116 20.00 -5.35 -22.05
N LEU A 117 21.15 -5.88 -21.60
CA LEU A 117 21.62 -5.60 -20.24
C LEU A 117 21.87 -4.11 -20.02
N TRP A 118 22.48 -3.43 -21.00
CA TRP A 118 22.71 -1.98 -20.92
C TRP A 118 21.39 -1.19 -20.91
N ILE A 119 20.41 -1.57 -21.74
CA ILE A 119 19.09 -0.94 -21.75
C ILE A 119 18.40 -1.12 -20.39
N ASN A 120 18.44 -2.33 -19.81
CA ASN A 120 17.87 -2.59 -18.50
C ASN A 120 18.62 -1.84 -17.39
N ALA A 121 19.96 -1.76 -17.45
CA ALA A 121 20.76 -0.95 -16.54
C ALA A 121 20.42 0.55 -16.61
N VAL A 122 20.17 1.09 -17.81
CA VAL A 122 19.68 2.47 -17.98
C VAL A 122 18.31 2.65 -17.33
N ALA A 123 17.40 1.68 -17.52
CA ALA A 123 16.08 1.70 -16.90
C ALA A 123 16.17 1.68 -15.35
N MET A 124 17.03 0.81 -14.80
CA MET A 124 17.32 0.74 -13.37
C MET A 124 17.90 2.06 -12.84
N VAL A 125 18.87 2.66 -13.54
CA VAL A 125 19.45 3.95 -13.14
C VAL A 125 18.40 5.06 -13.17
N ALA A 126 17.52 5.08 -14.18
CA ALA A 126 16.42 6.03 -14.24
C ALA A 126 15.48 5.90 -13.02
N ASN A 127 15.07 4.66 -12.68
CA ASN A 127 14.28 4.38 -11.49
C ASN A 127 15.00 4.83 -10.21
N LEU A 128 16.30 4.53 -10.08
CA LEU A 128 17.10 4.87 -8.91
C LEU A 128 17.21 6.39 -8.71
N LEU A 129 17.50 7.13 -9.78
CA LEU A 129 17.59 8.58 -9.73
C LEU A 129 16.25 9.20 -9.36
N TRP A 130 15.16 8.70 -9.93
CA TRP A 130 13.82 9.18 -9.63
C TRP A 130 13.39 8.86 -8.19
N ALA A 131 13.65 7.64 -7.73
CA ALA A 131 13.39 7.20 -6.35
C ALA A 131 14.09 8.11 -5.34
N ARG A 132 15.39 8.39 -5.53
CA ARG A 132 16.14 9.30 -4.65
C ARG A 132 15.59 10.72 -4.68
N LEU A 133 15.20 11.22 -5.86
CA LEU A 133 14.59 12.53 -6.00
C LEU A 133 13.26 12.62 -5.25
N LEU A 134 12.39 11.61 -5.38
CA LEU A 134 11.11 11.54 -4.69
C LEU A 134 11.26 11.45 -3.17
N ILE A 135 12.17 10.61 -2.67
CA ILE A 135 12.42 10.48 -1.22
C ILE A 135 12.97 11.81 -0.66
N GLY A 136 13.96 12.41 -1.32
CA GLY A 136 14.57 13.67 -0.88
C GLY A 136 13.60 14.85 -0.94
N ARG A 137 12.93 15.05 -2.08
CA ARG A 137 11.95 16.15 -2.26
C ARG A 137 10.68 15.90 -1.46
N GLY A 138 10.21 14.66 -1.36
CA GLY A 138 9.04 14.27 -0.57
C GLY A 138 9.24 14.57 0.91
N GLY A 139 10.43 14.31 1.45
CA GLY A 139 10.81 14.71 2.81
C GLY A 139 10.80 16.24 2.99
N ALA A 140 11.43 16.98 2.07
CA ALA A 140 11.46 18.44 2.10
C ALA A 140 10.07 19.09 1.96
N LEU A 141 9.17 18.46 1.21
CA LEU A 141 7.78 18.90 1.01
C LEU A 141 6.81 18.34 2.06
N ARG A 142 7.31 17.57 3.05
CA ARG A 142 6.49 16.86 4.06
C ARG A 142 5.31 16.10 3.43
N SER A 143 5.57 15.41 2.31
CA SER A 143 4.57 14.62 1.59
C SER A 143 4.85 13.13 1.76
N PRO A 144 4.13 12.43 2.67
CA PRO A 144 4.27 11.00 2.87
C PRO A 144 4.05 10.20 1.59
N ALA A 145 3.11 10.63 0.74
CA ALA A 145 2.80 9.98 -0.54
C ALA A 145 4.00 9.97 -1.50
N LEU A 146 4.74 11.09 -1.62
CA LEU A 146 5.94 11.14 -2.48
C LEU A 146 7.07 10.27 -1.92
N VAL A 147 7.25 10.25 -0.59
CA VAL A 147 8.27 9.40 0.05
C VAL A 147 7.92 7.92 -0.12
N ALA A 148 6.65 7.55 0.05
CA ALA A 148 6.17 6.19 -0.15
C ALA A 148 6.37 5.73 -1.61
N GLY A 149 5.98 6.55 -2.59
CA GLY A 149 6.21 6.26 -4.01
C GLY A 149 7.70 6.12 -4.36
N GLY A 150 8.56 6.96 -3.76
CA GLY A 150 10.01 6.84 -3.93
C GLY A 150 10.61 5.56 -3.30
N ARG A 151 10.07 5.10 -2.16
CA ARG A 151 10.47 3.82 -1.54
C ARG A 151 10.03 2.62 -2.38
N HIS A 152 8.83 2.67 -2.97
CA HIS A 152 8.35 1.65 -3.88
C HIS A 152 9.29 1.50 -5.10
N LEU A 153 9.63 2.61 -5.77
CA LEU A 153 10.62 2.59 -6.86
C LEU A 153 12.01 2.10 -6.43
N MET A 154 12.40 2.30 -5.17
CA MET A 154 13.66 1.76 -4.66
C MET A 154 13.59 0.23 -4.50
N SER A 155 12.43 -0.32 -4.19
CA SER A 155 12.20 -1.78 -4.18
C SER A 155 12.43 -2.36 -5.57
N ASP A 156 11.83 -1.75 -6.60
CA ASP A 156 12.03 -2.15 -8.01
C ASP A 156 13.50 -2.08 -8.43
N VAL A 157 14.27 -1.11 -7.91
CA VAL A 157 15.71 -1.03 -8.18
C VAL A 157 16.43 -2.24 -7.60
N TRP A 158 16.09 -2.67 -6.38
CA TRP A 158 16.74 -3.83 -5.77
C TRP A 158 16.40 -5.13 -6.52
N THR A 159 15.17 -5.30 -7.00
CA THR A 159 14.80 -6.46 -7.82
C THR A 159 15.53 -6.44 -9.15
N SER A 160 15.58 -5.29 -9.85
CA SER A 160 16.36 -5.13 -11.09
C SER A 160 17.87 -5.33 -10.89
N VAL A 161 18.46 -4.92 -9.76
CA VAL A 161 19.87 -5.21 -9.42
C VAL A 161 20.11 -6.71 -9.33
N GLY A 162 19.22 -7.45 -8.66
CA GLY A 162 19.31 -8.91 -8.56
C GLY A 162 19.28 -9.58 -9.93
N VAL A 163 18.37 -9.14 -10.81
CA VAL A 163 18.24 -9.62 -12.19
C VAL A 163 19.51 -9.34 -13.00
N LEU A 164 19.99 -8.09 -13.01
CA LEU A 164 21.21 -7.70 -13.73
C LEU A 164 22.46 -8.42 -13.23
N PHE A 165 22.60 -8.59 -11.91
CA PHE A 165 23.70 -9.31 -11.32
C PHE A 165 23.70 -10.79 -11.74
N GLY A 166 22.53 -11.45 -11.67
CA GLY A 166 22.42 -12.86 -12.06
C GLY A 166 22.63 -13.09 -13.57
N LEU A 167 22.12 -12.21 -14.43
CA LEU A 167 22.40 -12.23 -15.88
C LEU A 167 23.87 -11.93 -16.19
N GLY A 168 24.50 -10.98 -15.50
CA GLY A 168 25.92 -10.70 -15.63
C GLY A 168 26.79 -11.91 -15.27
N LEU A 169 26.41 -12.64 -14.22
CA LEU A 169 27.06 -13.89 -13.83
C LEU A 169 26.85 -15.00 -14.88
N ALA A 170 25.65 -15.10 -15.44
CA ALA A 170 25.34 -16.04 -16.51
C ALA A 170 26.19 -15.80 -17.77
N LEU A 171 26.38 -14.53 -18.14
CA LEU A 171 27.25 -14.12 -19.23
C LEU A 171 28.72 -14.44 -18.97
N TRP A 172 29.21 -14.18 -17.76
CA TRP A 172 30.60 -14.43 -17.41
C TRP A 172 30.94 -15.93 -17.32
N THR A 173 30.02 -16.75 -16.81
CA THR A 173 30.20 -18.20 -16.66
C THR A 173 29.85 -19.00 -17.92
N GLY A 174 29.10 -18.40 -18.85
CA GLY A 174 28.51 -19.08 -20.02
C GLY A 174 27.34 -20.01 -19.66
N TRP A 175 26.88 -20.02 -18.41
CA TRP A 175 25.82 -20.90 -17.94
C TRP A 175 24.45 -20.33 -18.26
N SER A 176 23.93 -20.70 -19.44
CA SER A 176 22.64 -20.20 -19.93
C SER A 176 21.43 -20.65 -19.10
N TRP A 177 21.57 -21.69 -18.25
CA TRP A 177 20.52 -22.13 -17.33
C TRP A 177 20.28 -21.18 -16.14
N LEU A 178 21.23 -20.27 -15.88
CA LEU A 178 21.11 -19.32 -14.78
C LEU A 178 19.99 -18.29 -15.00
N ASP A 179 19.66 -17.93 -16.25
CA ASP A 179 18.56 -16.99 -16.55
C ASP A 179 17.19 -17.53 -16.11
N PRO A 180 16.73 -18.72 -16.57
CA PRO A 180 15.46 -19.26 -16.10
C PRO A 180 15.48 -19.66 -14.62
N ALA A 181 16.63 -20.04 -14.05
CA ALA A 181 16.74 -20.30 -12.62
C ALA A 181 16.57 -19.03 -11.77
N LEU A 182 17.15 -17.91 -12.20
CA LEU A 182 16.98 -16.62 -11.55
C LEU A 182 15.54 -16.12 -11.67
N ALA A 183 14.96 -16.21 -12.86
CA ALA A 183 13.56 -15.87 -13.09
C ALA A 183 12.61 -16.71 -12.21
N LEU A 184 12.93 -17.99 -11.99
CA LEU A 184 12.17 -18.86 -11.09
C LEU A 184 12.22 -18.37 -9.64
N ILE A 185 13.41 -18.02 -9.14
CA ILE A 185 13.58 -17.47 -7.78
C ILE A 185 12.80 -16.17 -7.61
N VAL A 186 12.91 -15.27 -8.60
CA VAL A 186 12.20 -13.98 -8.61
C VAL A 186 10.68 -14.22 -8.62
N ALA A 187 10.17 -15.12 -9.46
CA ALA A 187 8.75 -15.42 -9.54
C ALA A 187 8.17 -15.96 -8.21
N VAL A 188 8.92 -16.80 -7.48
CA VAL A 188 8.51 -17.26 -6.15
C VAL A 188 8.43 -16.10 -5.15
N ASN A 189 9.40 -15.18 -5.20
CA ASN A 189 9.34 -13.98 -4.36
C ASN A 189 8.14 -13.09 -4.72
N ILE A 190 7.89 -12.85 -6.01
CA ILE A 190 6.74 -12.08 -6.50
C ILE A 190 5.41 -12.74 -6.06
N LEU A 191 5.28 -14.08 -6.10
CA LEU A 191 4.10 -14.77 -5.59
C LEU A 191 3.84 -14.49 -4.12
N ARG A 192 4.89 -14.50 -3.29
CA ARG A 192 4.79 -14.19 -1.86
C ARG A 192 4.30 -12.76 -1.64
N GLU A 193 4.83 -11.81 -2.42
CA GLU A 193 4.43 -10.41 -2.36
C GLU A 193 2.96 -10.25 -2.79
N GLY A 194 2.56 -10.83 -3.92
CA GLY A 194 1.19 -10.82 -4.41
C GLY A 194 0.21 -11.42 -3.40
N TYR A 195 0.55 -12.55 -2.77
CA TYR A 195 -0.26 -13.13 -1.69
C TYR A 195 -0.39 -12.19 -0.49
N GLY A 196 0.70 -11.54 -0.07
CA GLY A 196 0.68 -10.57 1.03
C GLY A 196 -0.22 -9.37 0.73
N VAL A 197 -0.18 -8.84 -0.49
CA VAL A 197 -1.05 -7.75 -0.96
C VAL A 197 -2.52 -8.18 -0.94
N VAL A 198 -2.84 -9.36 -1.48
CA VAL A 198 -4.23 -9.86 -1.46
C VAL A 198 -4.71 -10.10 -0.03
N ALA A 199 -3.93 -10.79 0.80
CA ALA A 199 -4.32 -11.13 2.16
C ALA A 199 -4.57 -9.89 3.04
N SER A 200 -3.67 -8.90 2.97
CA SER A 200 -3.84 -7.63 3.69
C SER A 200 -5.05 -6.84 3.21
N SER A 201 -5.30 -6.81 1.89
CA SER A 201 -6.44 -6.10 1.30
C SER A 201 -7.78 -6.75 1.63
N VAL A 202 -7.85 -8.08 1.59
CA VAL A 202 -9.05 -8.83 2.03
C VAL A 202 -9.30 -8.63 3.52
N ASN A 203 -8.26 -8.60 4.34
CA ASN A 203 -8.40 -8.28 5.76
C ASN A 203 -8.98 -6.87 5.99
N GLY A 204 -8.59 -5.88 5.19
CA GLY A 204 -9.18 -4.54 5.20
C GLY A 204 -10.68 -4.52 4.85
N LEU A 205 -11.15 -5.45 4.01
CA LEU A 205 -12.58 -5.57 3.70
C LEU A 205 -13.40 -6.11 4.89
N MET A 206 -12.78 -6.89 5.78
CA MET A 206 -13.41 -7.53 6.95
C MET A 206 -13.55 -6.62 8.19
N ASP A 207 -13.51 -5.30 8.01
CA ASP A 207 -13.62 -4.30 9.10
C ASP A 207 -12.58 -4.54 10.21
N SER A 208 -11.32 -4.67 9.79
CA SER A 208 -10.18 -4.80 10.69
C SER A 208 -10.10 -3.65 11.69
N ALA A 209 -9.75 -4.00 12.93
CA ALA A 209 -9.53 -3.03 14.00
C ALA A 209 -8.45 -2.02 13.62
N ALA A 210 -8.54 -0.82 14.22
CA ALA A 210 -7.46 0.15 14.12
C ALA A 210 -6.14 -0.45 14.65
N PRO A 211 -4.98 -0.01 14.10
CA PRO A 211 -3.67 -0.36 14.63
C PRO A 211 -3.58 -0.16 16.16
N PRO A 212 -2.78 -0.97 16.88
CA PRO A 212 -2.70 -0.89 18.34
C PRO A 212 -2.34 0.50 18.87
N ASP A 213 -1.48 1.22 18.17
CA ASP A 213 -1.06 2.59 18.47
C ASP A 213 -2.22 3.59 18.37
N GLU A 214 -2.98 3.58 17.27
CA GLU A 214 -4.18 4.42 17.13
C GLU A 214 -5.23 4.07 18.19
N ARG A 215 -5.36 2.77 18.52
CA ARG A 215 -6.29 2.32 19.54
C ARG A 215 -5.89 2.82 20.92
N GLU A 216 -4.62 2.70 21.30
CA GLU A 216 -4.10 3.21 22.58
C GLU A 216 -4.30 4.73 22.68
N GLU A 217 -4.08 5.47 21.59
CA GLU A 217 -4.34 6.91 21.52
C GLU A 217 -5.81 7.26 21.76
N ILE A 218 -6.75 6.54 21.12
CA ILE A 218 -8.19 6.70 21.37
C ILE A 218 -8.54 6.41 22.84
N GLU A 219 -8.00 5.34 23.40
CA GLU A 219 -8.23 4.98 24.81
C GLU A 219 -7.72 6.09 25.76
N GLU A 220 -6.56 6.70 25.47
CA GLU A 220 -6.02 7.82 26.25
C GLU A 220 -6.87 9.09 26.10
N ILE A 221 -7.34 9.41 24.90
CA ILE A 221 -8.22 10.56 24.66
C ILE A 221 -9.53 10.40 25.43
N ILE A 222 -10.15 9.21 25.37
CA ILE A 222 -11.38 8.89 26.11
C ILE A 222 -11.13 9.06 27.61
N HIS A 223 -10.05 8.48 28.13
CA HIS A 223 -9.69 8.54 29.55
C HIS A 223 -9.53 9.99 30.07
N ARG A 224 -9.03 10.91 29.25
CA ARG A 224 -8.85 12.33 29.62
C ARG A 224 -10.08 13.20 29.38
N SER A 225 -10.93 12.83 28.42
CA SER A 225 -12.00 13.71 27.92
C SER A 225 -13.39 13.33 28.43
N ALA A 226 -13.58 12.10 28.93
CA ALA A 226 -14.89 11.62 29.38
C ALA A 226 -15.24 11.98 30.84
N GLU A 227 -14.72 13.09 31.38
CA GLU A 227 -15.03 13.56 32.75
C GLU A 227 -16.56 13.63 32.99
N GLY A 228 -17.02 13.03 34.10
CA GLY A 228 -18.44 12.93 34.43
C GLY A 228 -19.15 11.67 33.92
N ALA A 229 -18.52 10.88 33.05
CA ALA A 229 -18.95 9.51 32.79
C ALA A 229 -18.41 8.55 33.86
N LEU A 230 -19.18 7.52 34.17
CA LEU A 230 -18.82 6.49 35.14
C LEU A 230 -17.85 5.46 34.54
N GLN A 231 -18.04 5.12 33.26
CA GLN A 231 -17.23 4.13 32.57
C GLN A 231 -17.41 4.26 31.05
N VAL A 232 -16.38 3.92 30.28
CA VAL A 232 -16.50 3.65 28.84
C VAL A 232 -16.11 2.21 28.57
N HIS A 233 -16.93 1.48 27.82
CA HIS A 233 -16.65 0.08 27.47
C HIS A 233 -17.11 -0.27 26.06
N GLY A 234 -16.77 -1.48 25.62
CA GLY A 234 -17.16 -1.97 24.30
C GLY A 234 -16.53 -1.21 23.13
N LEU A 235 -15.33 -0.64 23.32
CA LEU A 235 -14.60 0.08 22.27
C LEU A 235 -14.36 -0.83 21.06
N LYS A 236 -14.99 -0.48 19.96
CA LYS A 236 -14.83 -1.09 18.65
C LYS A 236 -14.30 -0.03 17.70
N THR A 237 -13.20 -0.36 17.03
CA THR A 237 -12.67 0.45 15.96
C THR A 237 -12.68 -0.35 14.67
N ARG A 238 -12.85 0.32 13.53
CA ARG A 238 -12.62 -0.28 12.23
C ARG A 238 -12.08 0.76 11.26
N ARG A 239 -11.09 0.39 10.44
CA ARG A 239 -10.63 1.23 9.32
C ARG A 239 -11.29 0.78 8.02
N ALA A 240 -11.71 1.76 7.23
CA ALA A 240 -12.12 1.57 5.85
C ALA A 240 -11.38 2.60 4.99
N GLY A 241 -10.29 2.19 4.34
CA GLY A 241 -9.41 3.11 3.63
C GLY A 241 -8.90 4.20 4.58
N THR A 242 -9.10 5.46 4.21
CA THR A 242 -8.74 6.63 5.03
C THR A 242 -9.70 6.91 6.19
N ALA A 243 -10.91 6.34 6.20
CA ALA A 243 -11.88 6.60 7.26
C ALA A 243 -11.66 5.67 8.46
N LEU A 244 -11.69 6.24 9.66
CA LEU A 244 -11.68 5.52 10.93
C LEU A 244 -13.06 5.59 11.56
N PHE A 245 -13.65 4.46 11.92
CA PHE A 245 -14.91 4.41 12.65
C PHE A 245 -14.63 3.96 14.08
N VAL A 246 -15.17 4.70 15.04
CA VAL A 246 -14.99 4.47 16.47
C VAL A 246 -16.37 4.37 17.11
N GLU A 247 -16.67 3.23 17.72
CA GLU A 247 -17.95 2.99 18.38
C GLU A 247 -17.69 2.50 19.80
N PHE A 248 -18.36 3.07 20.78
CA PHE A 248 -18.28 2.62 22.17
C PHE A 248 -19.51 3.00 22.97
N HIS A 249 -19.63 2.40 24.14
CA HIS A 249 -20.68 2.70 25.10
C HIS A 249 -20.10 3.57 26.22
N MET A 250 -20.85 4.60 26.61
CA MET A 250 -20.48 5.51 27.70
C MET A 250 -21.54 5.45 28.78
N VAL A 251 -21.15 4.96 29.96
CA VAL A 251 -22.02 4.83 31.11
C VAL A 251 -22.05 6.12 31.90
N VAL A 252 -23.24 6.64 32.18
CA VAL A 252 -23.48 7.84 32.99
C VAL A 252 -24.49 7.56 34.12
N ALA A 253 -24.59 8.48 35.08
CA ALA A 253 -25.60 8.38 36.14
C ALA A 253 -27.02 8.35 35.54
N GLY A 254 -27.88 7.44 36.00
CA GLY A 254 -29.22 7.26 35.40
C GLY A 254 -30.15 8.48 35.52
N MET A 255 -29.87 9.37 36.46
CA MET A 255 -30.59 10.64 36.67
C MET A 255 -30.00 11.81 35.87
N MET A 256 -28.91 11.59 35.12
CA MET A 256 -28.28 12.62 34.29
C MET A 256 -29.25 13.03 33.18
N THR A 257 -29.40 14.35 32.98
CA THR A 257 -30.21 14.85 31.88
C THR A 257 -29.57 14.48 30.54
N VAL A 258 -30.40 14.25 29.51
CA VAL A 258 -29.92 13.96 28.14
C VAL A 258 -28.94 15.03 27.66
N ARG A 259 -29.18 16.31 28.00
CA ARG A 259 -28.26 17.42 27.69
C ARG A 259 -26.88 17.21 28.30
N ALA A 260 -26.81 16.97 29.61
CA ALA A 260 -25.52 16.79 30.28
C ALA A 260 -24.76 15.57 29.77
N ALA A 261 -25.46 14.48 29.44
CA ALA A 261 -24.83 13.31 28.82
C ALA A 261 -24.30 13.63 27.41
N HIS A 262 -25.07 14.39 26.62
CA HIS A 262 -24.66 14.83 25.28
C HIS A 262 -23.45 15.78 25.34
N ASP A 263 -23.39 16.68 26.31
CA ASP A 263 -22.24 17.58 26.50
C ASP A 263 -20.93 16.79 26.78
N ILE A 264 -21.03 15.61 27.41
CA ILE A 264 -19.89 14.69 27.58
C ILE A 264 -19.54 14.02 26.25
N CYS A 265 -20.54 13.55 25.49
CA CYS A 265 -20.33 12.97 24.16
C CYS A 265 -19.61 13.96 23.25
N ASP A 266 -20.13 15.18 23.10
CA ASP A 266 -19.57 16.23 22.24
C ASP A 266 -18.10 16.50 22.57
N ARG A 267 -17.76 16.58 23.86
CA ARG A 267 -16.38 16.79 24.30
C ARG A 267 -15.46 15.63 23.93
N VAL A 268 -15.92 14.39 24.05
CA VAL A 268 -15.14 13.21 23.66
C VAL A 268 -15.01 13.13 22.14
N GLU A 269 -16.09 13.39 21.40
CA GLU A 269 -16.08 13.42 19.93
C GLU A 269 -15.12 14.49 19.38
N ASP A 270 -15.16 15.70 19.94
CA ASP A 270 -14.29 16.81 19.55
C ASP A 270 -12.83 16.51 19.89
N ALA A 271 -12.55 15.91 21.05
CA ALA A 271 -11.20 15.52 21.43
C ALA A 271 -10.62 14.44 20.51
N ILE A 272 -11.42 13.43 20.14
CA ILE A 272 -11.01 12.40 19.18
C ILE A 272 -10.78 13.03 17.80
N ARG A 273 -11.69 13.91 17.34
CA ARG A 273 -11.59 14.55 16.02
C ARG A 273 -10.41 15.54 15.92
N ALA A 274 -10.00 16.13 17.04
CA ALA A 274 -8.85 17.04 17.08
C ALA A 274 -7.52 16.32 16.78
N GLU A 275 -7.35 15.11 17.33
CA GLU A 275 -6.13 14.30 17.14
C GLU A 275 -6.24 13.38 15.90
N LEU A 276 -7.44 12.87 15.61
CA LEU A 276 -7.75 11.96 14.51
C LEU A 276 -8.87 12.55 13.62
N PRO A 277 -8.57 13.47 12.70
CA PRO A 277 -9.57 14.18 11.89
C PRO A 277 -10.45 13.28 11.01
N GLU A 278 -9.97 12.09 10.65
CA GLU A 278 -10.72 11.10 9.87
C GLU A 278 -11.72 10.27 10.69
N ALA A 279 -11.73 10.43 12.02
CA ALA A 279 -12.55 9.61 12.91
C ALA A 279 -14.04 9.98 12.83
N LYS A 280 -14.86 8.96 12.61
CA LYS A 280 -16.32 9.00 12.74
C LYS A 280 -16.70 8.27 14.01
N VAL A 281 -17.08 9.02 15.03
CA VAL A 281 -17.38 8.52 16.37
C VAL A 281 -18.89 8.31 16.52
N ASN A 282 -19.29 7.22 17.16
CA ASN A 282 -20.65 6.99 17.61
C ASN A 282 -20.63 6.51 19.07
N ILE A 283 -21.26 7.29 19.94
CA ILE A 283 -21.28 7.05 21.38
C ILE A 283 -22.69 6.62 21.79
N HIS A 284 -22.82 5.39 22.27
CA HIS A 284 -24.07 4.93 22.87
C HIS A 284 -24.07 5.23 24.37
N VAL A 285 -24.95 6.13 24.82
CA VAL A 285 -25.06 6.48 26.23
C VAL A 285 -25.89 5.43 26.97
N GLU A 286 -25.33 4.87 28.04
CA GLU A 286 -25.97 3.87 28.88
C GLU A 286 -26.07 4.34 30.35
N PRO A 287 -27.11 3.92 31.09
CA PRO A 287 -27.23 4.23 32.52
C PRO A 287 -26.38 3.31 33.40
N GLU A 288 -26.13 3.72 34.65
CA GLU A 288 -25.27 3.06 35.65
C GLU A 288 -25.44 1.54 35.82
N HIS A 289 -26.62 0.96 35.59
CA HIS A 289 -26.83 -0.49 35.71
C HIS A 289 -26.18 -1.30 34.57
N LYS A 290 -25.60 -0.63 33.56
CA LYS A 290 -24.85 -1.22 32.45
C LYS A 290 -23.34 -1.25 32.67
N LEU A 291 -22.86 -0.85 33.86
CA LEU A 291 -21.44 -0.98 34.20
C LEU A 291 -20.94 -2.41 34.00
N GLU A 292 -19.83 -2.52 33.27
CA GLU A 292 -19.15 -3.77 32.97
C GLU A 292 -17.95 -3.98 33.89
N LYS A 293 -17.52 -5.25 34.02
CA LYS A 293 -16.32 -5.60 34.82
C LYS A 293 -15.03 -5.00 34.25
N THR A 294 -15.03 -4.71 32.96
CA THR A 294 -13.89 -4.18 32.21
C THR A 294 -14.32 -2.94 31.45
N GLY A 295 -13.56 -1.86 31.60
CA GLY A 295 -13.81 -0.61 30.89
C GLY A 295 -12.78 0.44 31.26
N ILE A 296 -12.72 1.48 30.45
CA ILE A 296 -11.91 2.67 30.70
C ILE A 296 -12.66 3.48 31.76
N SER A 297 -11.98 3.79 32.86
CA SER A 297 -12.50 4.70 33.88
C SER A 297 -12.02 6.10 33.54
N PRO A 298 -12.92 7.06 33.22
CA PRO A 298 -12.52 8.43 32.95
C PRO A 298 -11.85 9.09 34.17
N ARG A 299 -10.97 10.07 33.93
CA ARG A 299 -10.40 10.91 35.00
C ARG A 299 -11.43 11.85 35.62
#